data_AF-A0A4Q9KU24-F1
#
_entry.id   AF-A0A4Q9KU24-F1
#
_cell.length_a   1.000
_cell.length_b   1.000
_cell.length_c   1.000
_cell.angle_alpha   90.00
_cell.angle_beta   90.00
_cell.angle_gamma   90.00
#
_symmetry.space_group_name_H-M   'P 1'
#
loop_
_entity.id
_entity.type
_entity.pdbx_description
1 polymer ?
#
loop_
_entity_poly.entity_id
_entity_poly.type
_entity_poly.pdbx_seq_one_letter_code
_entity_poly.pdbx_strand_id
1 'polypeptide(L)'
;MFLLLFTFYFVIYLGKENAVIIVLSKNDELEKILKCLNTFERMFNSKYRYPYVFFNDSEFSEEYKNKIRDVISSTVEFGLLSSEEWGVPGFIDNEKMFKKIREMKKKNIKYGGLLSYRKMCRFYSGFFYRNELVAKYDYYWRIEPDIEFFCEIKYDPFLFVKNTNKKYGFVISVIEIMETVPTLWNAVSDFIEVYDKKYPNYKMKERMKNIKNKDKDGDNYKDDYGNLRFVTDGHGFNGCHFWSNFEIAAFDFFRSKIYSDFFNFLDRKGGFFYERWGDAPIHSIAVSLFLKKNEIHFFGDIGYYHPPVTYCPSFKQNSLCKCDREKSFNYKRKTCLDKLEIKQYL
;
A
#
# COMPACT_ATOMS: atom_id res chain seq x y z
N MET A 1 -34.56 17.17 48.66
CA MET A 1 -33.13 17.14 48.27
C MET A 1 -33.05 16.52 46.88
N PHE A 2 -33.21 17.35 45.84
CA PHE A 2 -33.12 16.94 44.44
C PHE A 2 -31.64 16.91 44.04
N LEU A 3 -31.08 15.71 43.81
CA LEU A 3 -29.76 15.57 43.22
C LEU A 3 -29.92 15.57 41.69
N LEU A 4 -29.58 16.70 41.06
CA LEU A 4 -29.40 16.81 39.62
C LEU A 4 -28.14 16.02 39.21
N LEU A 5 -28.33 14.83 38.66
CA LEU A 5 -27.30 14.11 37.92
C LEU A 5 -27.12 14.80 36.56
N PHE A 6 -26.16 15.73 36.48
CA PHE A 6 -25.63 16.20 35.21
C PHE A 6 -24.81 15.08 34.58
N THR A 7 -25.41 14.35 33.64
CA THR A 7 -24.67 13.50 32.70
C THR A 7 -23.87 14.41 31.77
N PHE A 8 -22.58 14.55 32.02
CA PHE A 8 -21.63 15.11 31.06
C PHE A 8 -21.59 14.18 29.84
N TYR A 9 -22.40 14.48 28.82
CA TYR A 9 -22.14 14.04 27.47
C TYR A 9 -20.83 14.69 27.02
N PHE A 10 -19.72 13.97 27.16
CA PHE A 10 -18.51 14.27 26.40
C PHE A 10 -18.84 14.04 24.92
N VAL A 11 -19.37 15.06 24.26
CA VAL A 11 -19.27 15.17 22.81
C VAL A 11 -17.79 15.45 22.56
N ILE A 12 -16.99 14.39 22.42
CA ILE A 12 -15.68 14.52 21.81
C ILE A 12 -16.00 14.95 20.37
N TYR A 13 -15.83 16.25 20.10
CA TYR A 13 -15.62 16.73 18.74
C TYR A 13 -14.33 16.08 18.26
N LEU A 14 -14.42 14.84 17.78
CA LEU A 14 -13.33 14.15 17.12
C LEU A 14 -13.07 14.94 15.84
N GLY A 15 -12.06 15.80 15.91
CA GLY A 15 -11.57 16.52 14.74
C GLY A 15 -11.26 15.53 13.63
N LYS A 16 -11.52 15.96 12.39
CA LYS A 16 -11.10 15.23 11.19
C LYS A 16 -9.58 15.03 11.20
N GLU A 17 -9.11 13.84 10.88
CA GLU A 17 -7.67 13.57 10.88
C GLU A 17 -6.95 14.32 9.75
N ASN A 18 -5.67 14.59 9.92
CA ASN A 18 -4.83 15.19 8.89
C ASN A 18 -4.47 14.16 7.80
N ALA A 19 -5.36 13.95 6.84
CA ALA A 19 -5.22 12.91 5.84
C ALA A 19 -5.61 13.36 4.42
N VAL A 20 -5.15 12.61 3.42
CA VAL A 20 -5.36 12.92 2.00
C VAL A 20 -5.62 11.66 1.18
N ILE A 21 -6.39 11.79 0.11
CA ILE A 21 -6.56 10.76 -0.89
C ILE A 21 -5.53 10.99 -2.01
N ILE A 22 -4.68 10.01 -2.29
CA ILE A 22 -3.66 10.12 -3.33
C ILE A 22 -4.04 9.31 -4.56
N VAL A 23 -3.83 9.91 -5.72
CA VAL A 23 -4.12 9.29 -7.02
C VAL A 23 -2.94 9.56 -7.96
N LEU A 24 -2.45 8.53 -8.62
CA LEU A 24 -1.55 8.67 -9.76
C LEU A 24 -2.33 8.26 -11.00
N SER A 25 -2.54 9.19 -11.93
CA SER A 25 -3.36 8.94 -13.10
C SER A 25 -2.95 9.83 -14.27
N LYS A 26 -3.01 9.26 -15.47
CA LYS A 26 -2.72 9.97 -16.72
C LYS A 26 -3.98 10.59 -17.32
N ASN A 27 -3.80 11.58 -18.19
CA ASN A 27 -4.93 12.24 -18.89
C ASN A 27 -5.81 11.24 -19.67
N ASP A 28 -5.20 10.22 -20.28
CA ASP A 28 -5.90 9.18 -21.06
C ASP A 28 -6.61 8.12 -20.18
N GLU A 29 -6.53 8.24 -18.86
CA GLU A 29 -7.23 7.40 -17.90
C GLU A 29 -8.45 8.08 -17.27
N LEU A 30 -8.87 9.25 -17.79
CA LEU A 30 -9.98 10.05 -17.26
C LEU A 30 -11.23 9.21 -16.98
N GLU A 31 -11.73 8.46 -17.95
CA GLU A 31 -12.92 7.62 -17.77
C GLU A 31 -12.76 6.57 -16.66
N LYS A 32 -11.56 5.97 -16.57
CA LYS A 32 -11.26 4.95 -15.55
C LYS A 32 -11.23 5.54 -14.15
N ILE A 33 -10.67 6.74 -13.98
CA ILE A 33 -10.64 7.39 -12.67
C ILE A 33 -12.01 7.97 -12.29
N LEU A 34 -12.79 8.49 -13.24
CA LEU A 34 -14.17 8.94 -12.99
C LEU A 34 -15.05 7.79 -12.49
N LYS A 35 -14.89 6.59 -13.07
CA LYS A 35 -15.57 5.38 -12.59
C LYS A 35 -15.22 5.06 -11.13
N CYS A 36 -13.93 5.10 -10.78
CA CYS A 36 -13.47 4.93 -9.39
C CYS A 36 -14.09 5.98 -8.47
N LEU A 37 -13.92 7.28 -8.79
CA LEU A 37 -14.38 8.40 -7.97
C LEU A 37 -15.89 8.35 -7.72
N ASN A 38 -16.70 8.00 -8.74
CA ASN A 38 -18.14 7.84 -8.57
C ASN A 38 -18.50 6.81 -7.49
N THR A 39 -17.78 5.69 -7.41
CA THR A 39 -18.01 4.71 -6.35
C THR A 39 -17.42 5.15 -5.03
N PHE A 40 -16.21 5.72 -5.02
CA PHE A 40 -15.50 6.13 -3.82
C PHE A 40 -16.20 7.30 -3.08
N GLU A 41 -16.64 8.32 -3.81
CA GLU A 41 -17.43 9.44 -3.27
C GLU A 41 -18.74 8.94 -2.67
N ARG A 42 -19.47 8.08 -3.39
CA ARG A 42 -20.75 7.53 -2.95
C ARG A 42 -20.61 6.61 -1.74
N MET A 43 -19.54 5.81 -1.66
CA MET A 43 -19.33 4.85 -0.57
C MET A 43 -18.67 5.49 0.66
N PHE A 44 -17.93 6.59 0.50
CA PHE A 44 -17.11 7.17 1.57
C PHE A 44 -17.00 8.69 1.49
N ASN A 45 -16.31 9.23 0.48
CA ASN A 45 -15.70 10.54 0.64
C ASN A 45 -16.68 11.72 0.57
N SER A 46 -17.88 11.54 0.01
CA SER A 46 -18.94 12.58 0.06
C SER A 46 -19.35 12.93 1.50
N LYS A 47 -19.24 11.96 2.42
CA LYS A 47 -19.54 12.12 3.85
C LYS A 47 -18.39 12.77 4.63
N TYR A 48 -17.14 12.37 4.39
CA TYR A 48 -15.98 12.79 5.20
C TYR A 48 -15.14 13.91 4.55
N ARG A 49 -15.26 14.09 3.24
CA ARG A 49 -14.73 15.19 2.43
C ARG A 49 -13.22 15.35 2.51
N TYR A 50 -12.44 14.28 2.61
CA TYR A 50 -10.97 14.35 2.63
C TYR A 50 -10.43 14.91 1.31
N PRO A 51 -9.38 15.76 1.34
CA PRO A 51 -8.82 16.35 0.14
C PRO A 51 -8.17 15.29 -0.76
N TYR A 52 -8.04 15.60 -2.04
CA TYR A 52 -7.34 14.79 -3.02
C TYR A 52 -6.02 15.44 -3.46
N VAL A 53 -5.02 14.62 -3.73
CA VAL A 53 -3.83 15.01 -4.50
C VAL A 53 -3.68 14.06 -5.68
N PHE A 54 -3.70 14.63 -6.88
CA PHE A 54 -3.51 13.91 -8.13
C PHE A 54 -2.10 14.15 -8.65
N PHE A 55 -1.39 13.07 -8.97
CA PHE A 55 -0.07 13.10 -9.57
C PHE A 55 -0.12 12.62 -11.02
N ASN A 56 0.75 13.18 -11.86
CA ASN A 56 0.96 12.74 -13.24
C ASN A 56 2.39 13.06 -13.68
N ASP A 57 2.91 12.27 -14.61
CA ASP A 57 4.21 12.49 -15.26
C ASP A 57 4.15 13.45 -16.45
N SER A 58 3.00 14.10 -16.64
CA SER A 58 2.74 15.12 -17.65
C SER A 58 1.70 16.10 -17.11
N GLU A 59 1.63 17.30 -17.67
CA GLU A 59 0.64 18.29 -17.28
C GLU A 59 -0.79 17.73 -17.45
N PHE A 60 -1.62 17.90 -16.42
CA PHE A 60 -3.04 17.58 -16.53
C PHE A 60 -3.74 18.57 -17.45
N SER A 61 -4.57 18.08 -18.37
CA SER A 61 -5.39 18.94 -19.22
C SER A 61 -6.46 19.65 -18.39
N GLU A 62 -6.92 20.82 -18.85
CA GLU A 62 -8.03 21.52 -18.19
C GLU A 62 -9.33 20.73 -18.22
N GLU A 63 -9.56 19.96 -19.29
CA GLU A 63 -10.67 19.01 -19.36
C GLU A 63 -10.61 18.00 -18.21
N TYR A 64 -9.45 17.38 -17.99
CA TYR A 64 -9.26 16.42 -16.92
C TYR A 64 -9.53 17.07 -15.56
N LYS A 65 -8.89 18.22 -15.28
CA LYS A 65 -9.05 18.92 -14.00
C LYS A 65 -10.51 19.31 -13.74
N ASN A 66 -11.22 19.81 -14.75
CA ASN A 66 -12.63 20.20 -14.62
C ASN A 66 -13.53 18.99 -14.34
N LYS A 67 -13.35 17.89 -15.08
CA LYS A 67 -14.13 16.67 -14.86
C LYS A 67 -13.91 16.05 -13.48
N ILE A 68 -12.69 16.11 -12.95
CA ILE A 68 -12.42 15.67 -11.57
C ILE A 68 -13.15 16.57 -10.57
N ARG A 69 -13.07 17.90 -10.72
CA ARG A 69 -13.76 18.86 -9.84
C ARG A 69 -15.29 18.70 -9.85
N ASP A 70 -15.86 18.30 -10.99
CA ASP A 70 -17.31 18.08 -11.11
C ASP A 70 -17.80 16.86 -10.31
N VAL A 71 -16.94 15.87 -10.05
CA VAL A 71 -17.31 14.59 -9.41
C VAL A 71 -16.95 14.55 -7.92
N ILE A 72 -15.82 15.14 -7.52
CA ILE A 72 -15.39 15.08 -6.13
C ILE A 72 -16.19 16.02 -5.24
N SER A 73 -16.34 15.65 -3.97
CA SER A 73 -17.05 16.49 -2.99
C SER A 73 -16.12 17.45 -2.24
N SER A 74 -14.80 17.34 -2.36
CA SER A 74 -13.82 18.07 -1.55
C SER A 74 -12.80 18.84 -2.41
N THR A 75 -11.74 19.35 -1.80
CA THR A 75 -10.67 20.07 -2.51
C THR A 75 -9.72 19.11 -3.21
N VAL A 76 -9.11 19.56 -4.31
CA VAL A 76 -8.09 18.79 -5.05
C VAL A 76 -6.91 19.67 -5.41
N GLU A 77 -5.71 19.10 -5.29
CA GLU A 77 -4.46 19.64 -5.82
C GLU A 77 -3.94 18.71 -6.92
N PHE A 78 -3.33 19.28 -7.97
CA PHE A 78 -2.75 18.54 -9.09
C PHE A 78 -1.24 18.80 -9.14
N GLY A 79 -0.44 17.74 -9.07
CA GLY A 79 1.02 17.79 -9.07
C GLY A 79 1.63 17.15 -10.33
N LEU A 80 2.51 17.89 -10.98
CA LEU A 80 3.42 17.35 -12.01
C LEU A 80 4.64 16.74 -11.33
N LEU A 81 4.94 15.48 -11.66
CA LEU A 81 6.12 14.80 -11.13
C LEU A 81 7.39 15.31 -11.79
N SER A 82 8.38 15.62 -10.97
CA SER A 82 9.71 16.03 -11.43
C SER A 82 10.45 14.88 -12.11
N SER A 83 11.55 15.23 -12.80
CA SER A 83 12.45 14.24 -13.38
C SER A 83 13.15 13.36 -12.32
N GLU A 84 13.26 13.81 -11.07
CA GLU A 84 13.81 13.01 -9.98
C GLU A 84 12.81 11.94 -9.52
N GLU A 85 11.53 12.33 -9.39
CA GLU A 85 10.44 11.47 -8.94
C GLU A 85 10.04 10.43 -9.99
N TRP A 86 10.08 10.79 -11.28
CA TRP A 86 9.61 9.95 -12.40
C TRP A 86 10.68 9.61 -13.46
N GLY A 87 11.96 9.88 -13.16
CA GLY A 87 13.08 9.61 -14.05
C GLY A 87 13.68 8.21 -13.93
N VAL A 88 14.55 7.89 -14.89
CA VAL A 88 15.52 6.79 -14.75
C VAL A 88 16.80 7.39 -14.17
N PRO A 89 17.29 6.93 -13.01
CA PRO A 89 18.50 7.47 -12.40
C PRO A 89 19.73 7.27 -13.28
N GLY A 90 20.67 8.22 -13.26
CA GLY A 90 21.86 8.20 -14.12
C GLY A 90 22.84 7.04 -13.89
N PHE A 91 22.72 6.31 -12.77
CA PHE A 91 23.52 5.09 -12.51
C PHE A 91 22.95 3.83 -13.18
N ILE A 92 21.76 3.93 -13.81
CA ILE A 92 21.16 2.83 -14.55
C ILE A 92 21.76 2.79 -15.96
N ASP A 93 22.31 1.64 -16.31
CA ASP A 93 22.74 1.32 -17.66
C ASP A 93 21.51 1.16 -18.57
N ASN A 94 21.34 2.11 -19.48
CA ASN A 94 20.21 2.16 -20.41
C ASN A 94 20.17 0.95 -21.35
N GLU A 95 21.32 0.48 -21.87
CA GLU A 95 21.36 -0.65 -22.78
C GLU A 95 20.93 -1.94 -22.07
N LYS A 96 21.46 -2.16 -20.86
CA LYS A 96 21.08 -3.28 -20.01
C LYS A 96 19.59 -3.22 -19.64
N MET A 97 19.09 -2.06 -19.24
CA MET A 97 17.68 -1.85 -18.93
C MET A 97 16.79 -2.20 -20.13
N PHE A 98 17.03 -1.60 -21.30
CA PHE A 98 16.19 -1.86 -22.48
C PHE A 98 16.31 -3.30 -22.99
N LYS A 99 17.47 -3.95 -22.82
CA LYS A 99 17.62 -5.40 -23.05
C LYS A 99 16.68 -6.20 -22.14
N LYS A 100 16.67 -5.95 -20.83
CA LYS A 100 15.81 -6.64 -19.86
C LYS A 100 14.32 -6.41 -20.10
N ILE A 101 13.93 -5.18 -20.44
CA ILE A 101 12.56 -4.84 -20.85
C ILE A 101 12.12 -5.66 -22.06
N ARG A 102 12.96 -5.77 -23.09
CA ARG A 102 12.67 -6.57 -24.29
C ARG A 102 12.58 -8.06 -23.96
N GLU A 103 13.46 -8.58 -23.10
CA GLU A 103 13.41 -9.98 -22.64
C GLU A 103 12.10 -10.29 -21.92
N MET A 104 11.67 -9.44 -20.97
CA MET A 104 10.42 -9.63 -20.24
C MET A 104 9.18 -9.47 -21.13
N LYS A 105 9.21 -8.53 -22.10
CA LYS A 105 8.16 -8.39 -23.12
C LYS A 105 8.00 -9.66 -23.93
N LYS A 106 9.10 -10.26 -24.41
CA LYS A 106 9.08 -11.52 -25.18
C LYS A 106 8.53 -12.70 -24.37
N LYS A 107 8.74 -12.70 -23.06
CA LYS A 107 8.20 -13.71 -22.14
C LYS A 107 6.73 -13.48 -21.74
N ASN A 108 6.07 -12.45 -22.28
CA ASN A 108 4.71 -12.06 -21.93
C ASN A 108 4.49 -11.83 -20.42
N ILE A 109 5.52 -11.39 -19.71
CA ILE A 109 5.39 -11.03 -18.29
C ILE A 109 4.55 -9.75 -18.20
N LYS A 110 3.50 -9.77 -17.36
CA LYS A 110 2.58 -8.63 -17.19
C LYS A 110 3.37 -7.33 -16.94
N TYR A 111 3.12 -6.31 -17.78
CA TYR A 111 3.84 -5.02 -17.77
C TYR A 111 5.37 -5.08 -17.93
N GLY A 112 5.98 -6.25 -18.18
CA GLY A 112 7.43 -6.42 -18.25
C GLY A 112 8.10 -5.59 -19.37
N GLY A 113 7.34 -5.28 -20.42
CA GLY A 113 7.74 -4.44 -21.54
C GLY A 113 7.54 -2.93 -21.35
N LEU A 114 7.03 -2.46 -20.21
CA LEU A 114 6.62 -1.06 -20.03
C LEU A 114 7.57 -0.31 -19.09
N LEU A 115 8.35 0.63 -19.62
CA LEU A 115 9.23 1.49 -18.81
C LEU A 115 8.44 2.37 -17.83
N SER A 116 7.30 2.92 -18.26
CA SER A 116 6.41 3.75 -17.42
C SER A 116 5.93 3.00 -16.18
N TYR A 117 5.66 1.69 -16.29
CA TYR A 117 5.26 0.87 -15.14
C TYR A 117 6.40 0.73 -14.11
N ARG A 118 7.65 0.67 -14.55
CA ARG A 118 8.83 0.63 -13.67
C ARG A 118 9.01 1.92 -12.89
N LYS A 119 8.85 3.04 -13.60
CA LYS A 119 8.87 4.37 -13.02
C LYS A 119 7.76 4.54 -11.99
N MET A 120 6.56 4.07 -12.29
CA MET A 120 5.44 4.03 -11.36
C MET A 120 5.78 3.23 -10.10
N CYS A 121 6.29 1.99 -10.23
CA CYS A 121 6.66 1.19 -9.07
C CYS A 121 7.75 1.85 -8.23
N ARG A 122 8.74 2.49 -8.86
CA ARG A 122 9.78 3.25 -8.15
C ARG A 122 9.20 4.49 -7.45
N PHE A 123 8.31 5.23 -8.10
CA PHE A 123 7.65 6.40 -7.54
C PHE A 123 6.86 6.05 -6.28
N TYR A 124 6.00 5.02 -6.35
CA TYR A 124 5.26 4.57 -5.18
C TYR A 124 6.15 3.93 -4.12
N SER A 125 7.31 3.35 -4.48
CA SER A 125 8.25 2.81 -3.48
C SER A 125 9.05 3.88 -2.72
N GLY A 126 9.19 5.09 -3.28
CA GLY A 126 10.28 5.98 -2.85
C GLY A 126 10.00 7.47 -2.83
N PHE A 127 9.01 7.96 -3.57
CA PHE A 127 8.88 9.38 -3.85
C PHE A 127 7.52 9.95 -3.47
N PHE A 128 6.42 9.20 -3.61
CA PHE A 128 5.08 9.73 -3.38
C PHE A 128 4.92 10.41 -2.01
N TYR A 129 5.53 9.87 -0.94
CA TYR A 129 5.46 10.40 0.43
C TYR A 129 6.41 11.58 0.70
N ARG A 130 7.32 11.87 -0.23
CA ARG A 130 8.31 12.96 -0.16
C ARG A 130 7.84 14.20 -0.91
N ASN A 131 6.84 14.07 -1.78
CA ASN A 131 6.33 15.18 -2.56
C ASN A 131 5.73 16.28 -1.66
N GLU A 132 5.97 17.54 -2.01
CA GLU A 132 5.58 18.71 -1.21
C GLU A 132 4.06 18.82 -1.01
N LEU A 133 3.26 18.39 -2.00
CA LEU A 133 1.80 18.46 -1.90
C LEU A 133 1.25 17.58 -0.78
N VAL A 134 1.96 16.49 -0.45
CA VAL A 134 1.55 15.59 0.62
C VAL A 134 2.34 15.76 1.93
N ALA A 135 3.39 16.58 1.94
CA ALA A 135 4.27 16.78 3.09
C ALA A 135 3.52 17.25 4.35
N LYS A 136 2.42 17.97 4.16
CA LYS A 136 1.55 18.50 5.22
C LYS A 136 0.61 17.48 5.88
N TYR A 137 0.42 16.29 5.30
CA TYR A 137 -0.51 15.28 5.81
C TYR A 137 0.19 14.19 6.62
N ASP A 138 -0.55 13.59 7.55
CA ASP A 138 -0.09 12.49 8.43
C ASP A 138 -0.48 11.11 7.88
N TYR A 139 -1.60 11.01 7.15
CA TYR A 139 -2.08 9.76 6.56
C TYR A 139 -2.46 9.93 5.09
N TYR A 140 -2.43 8.83 4.34
CA TYR A 140 -2.97 8.77 2.99
C TYR A 140 -3.88 7.57 2.77
N TRP A 141 -4.79 7.72 1.81
CA TRP A 141 -5.46 6.60 1.17
C TRP A 141 -5.14 6.61 -0.33
N ARG A 142 -4.45 5.57 -0.81
CA ARG A 142 -4.21 5.36 -2.24
C ARG A 142 -5.42 4.76 -2.93
N ILE A 143 -5.83 5.40 -4.02
CA ILE A 143 -6.80 4.88 -4.98
C ILE A 143 -6.20 4.95 -6.39
N GLU A 144 -6.63 4.07 -7.29
CA GLU A 144 -6.13 3.97 -8.66
C GLU A 144 -7.27 4.08 -9.69
N PRO A 145 -6.97 4.41 -10.95
CA PRO A 145 -7.94 4.26 -12.03
C PRO A 145 -8.44 2.80 -12.15
N ASP A 146 -9.70 2.62 -12.56
CA ASP A 146 -10.32 1.31 -12.85
C ASP A 146 -10.57 0.40 -11.63
N ILE A 147 -10.57 0.97 -10.43
CA ILE A 147 -11.03 0.29 -9.21
C ILE A 147 -12.50 0.60 -8.90
N GLU A 148 -13.13 -0.21 -8.05
CA GLU A 148 -14.49 0.03 -7.56
C GLU A 148 -14.64 -0.28 -6.07
N PHE A 149 -15.45 0.53 -5.37
CA PHE A 149 -15.88 0.28 -4.00
C PHE A 149 -17.32 -0.22 -3.96
N PHE A 150 -17.55 -1.33 -3.25
CA PHE A 150 -18.84 -2.02 -3.25
C PHE A 150 -19.70 -1.80 -2.02
N CYS A 151 -19.09 -1.41 -0.90
CA CYS A 151 -19.75 -1.30 0.40
C CYS A 151 -19.69 0.13 0.90
N GLU A 152 -20.79 0.60 1.50
CA GLU A 152 -20.80 1.88 2.21
C GLU A 152 -19.90 1.82 3.45
N ILE A 153 -19.05 2.82 3.62
CA ILE A 153 -18.08 2.94 4.71
C ILE A 153 -18.64 3.89 5.78
N LYS A 154 -19.16 3.30 6.86
CA LYS A 154 -20.00 4.01 7.85
C LYS A 154 -19.24 4.74 8.95
N TYR A 155 -17.93 4.51 9.06
CA TYR A 155 -17.01 5.20 9.98
C TYR A 155 -15.90 5.89 9.19
N ASP A 156 -15.08 6.69 9.87
CA ASP A 156 -13.90 7.33 9.29
C ASP A 156 -12.67 6.41 9.45
N PRO A 157 -12.13 5.81 8.37
CA PRO A 157 -10.98 4.92 8.45
C PRO A 157 -9.70 5.62 8.93
N PHE A 158 -9.53 6.92 8.67
CA PHE A 158 -8.37 7.67 9.15
C PHE A 158 -8.43 7.87 10.65
N LEU A 159 -9.61 8.19 11.17
CA LEU A 159 -9.83 8.28 12.61
C LEU A 159 -9.67 6.91 13.28
N PHE A 160 -10.11 5.83 12.64
CA PHE A 160 -9.91 4.47 13.12
C PHE A 160 -8.42 4.13 13.24
N VAL A 161 -7.63 4.33 12.18
CA VAL A 161 -6.19 3.99 12.21
C VAL A 161 -5.44 4.85 13.23
N LYS A 162 -5.83 6.13 13.39
CA LYS A 162 -5.29 7.01 14.42
C LYS A 162 -5.58 6.47 15.83
N ASN A 163 -6.85 6.24 16.14
CA ASN A 163 -7.29 5.84 17.48
C ASN A 163 -6.84 4.43 17.88
N THR A 164 -6.53 3.58 16.91
CA THR A 164 -6.05 2.21 17.14
C THR A 164 -4.55 2.04 16.88
N ASN A 165 -3.83 3.15 16.70
CA ASN A 165 -2.38 3.20 16.45
C ASN A 165 -1.94 2.26 15.31
N LYS A 166 -2.71 2.23 14.21
CA LYS A 166 -2.36 1.52 12.98
C LYS A 166 -1.56 2.43 12.07
N LYS A 167 -0.58 1.85 11.39
CA LYS A 167 0.29 2.52 10.44
C LYS A 167 0.11 2.03 9.01
N TYR A 168 -0.43 0.83 8.81
CA TYR A 168 -0.64 0.27 7.47
C TYR A 168 -1.90 -0.57 7.40
N GLY A 169 -2.76 -0.28 6.43
CA GLY A 169 -4.03 -0.94 6.23
C GLY A 169 -4.25 -1.39 4.78
N PHE A 170 -4.81 -2.59 4.60
CA PHE A 170 -5.01 -3.23 3.30
C PHE A 170 -6.32 -4.03 3.22
N VAL A 171 -6.74 -4.39 2.01
CA VAL A 171 -7.94 -5.23 1.73
C VAL A 171 -7.67 -6.52 0.97
N ILE A 172 -6.56 -6.60 0.23
CA ILE A 172 -6.19 -7.78 -0.57
C ILE A 172 -4.73 -8.13 -0.32
N SER A 173 -4.44 -9.44 -0.25
CA SER A 173 -3.09 -9.97 -0.32
C SER A 173 -2.98 -11.01 -1.42
N VAL A 174 -1.90 -10.97 -2.19
CA VAL A 174 -1.67 -11.85 -3.35
C VAL A 174 -0.22 -12.36 -3.37
N ILE A 175 0.05 -13.29 -4.28
CA ILE A 175 1.39 -13.83 -4.54
C ILE A 175 1.97 -13.12 -5.78
N GLU A 176 3.20 -12.65 -5.68
CA GLU A 176 3.95 -12.01 -6.76
C GLU A 176 4.34 -13.00 -7.86
N ILE A 177 4.47 -12.49 -9.07
CA ILE A 177 5.10 -13.17 -10.20
C ILE A 177 6.61 -13.18 -9.94
N MET A 178 7.15 -14.28 -9.42
CA MET A 178 8.52 -14.35 -8.93
C MET A 178 9.59 -14.00 -9.99
N GLU A 179 9.29 -14.19 -11.28
CA GLU A 179 10.14 -13.77 -12.41
C GLU A 179 10.36 -12.25 -12.48
N THR A 180 9.56 -11.46 -11.76
CA THR A 180 9.63 -9.99 -11.71
C THR A 180 10.55 -9.49 -10.61
N VAL A 181 10.87 -10.34 -9.64
CA VAL A 181 11.65 -10.03 -8.43
C VAL A 181 12.75 -11.06 -8.11
N PRO A 182 13.43 -11.69 -9.08
CA PRO A 182 14.34 -12.81 -8.80
C PRO A 182 15.51 -12.45 -7.86
N THR A 183 15.94 -11.19 -7.77
CA THR A 183 17.01 -10.78 -6.85
C THR A 183 16.54 -9.89 -5.69
N LEU A 184 15.24 -9.60 -5.59
CA LEU A 184 14.72 -8.70 -4.55
C LEU A 184 15.07 -9.18 -3.14
N TRP A 185 14.85 -10.46 -2.84
CA TRP A 185 15.12 -10.99 -1.50
C TRP A 185 16.60 -11.00 -1.15
N ASN A 186 17.47 -11.21 -2.13
CA ASN A 186 18.92 -11.13 -1.94
C ASN A 186 19.31 -9.69 -1.58
N ALA A 187 18.77 -8.69 -2.29
CA ALA A 187 18.99 -7.28 -1.96
C ALA A 187 18.45 -6.91 -0.56
N VAL A 188 17.30 -7.46 -0.15
CA VAL A 188 16.75 -7.28 1.20
C VAL A 188 17.67 -7.93 2.25
N SER A 189 18.21 -9.12 1.97
CA SER A 189 19.14 -9.81 2.86
C SER A 189 20.45 -9.03 3.03
N ASP A 190 20.98 -8.47 1.94
CA ASP A 190 22.15 -7.58 1.98
C ASP A 190 21.87 -6.33 2.81
N PHE A 191 20.68 -5.72 2.65
CA PHE A 191 20.28 -4.57 3.45
C PHE A 191 20.26 -4.92 4.94
N ILE A 192 19.64 -6.04 5.31
CA ILE A 192 19.55 -6.51 6.70
C ILE A 192 20.95 -6.66 7.29
N GLU A 193 21.89 -7.27 6.55
CA GLU A 193 23.27 -7.45 7.01
C GLU A 193 23.99 -6.12 7.25
N VAL A 194 23.90 -5.20 6.29
CA VAL A 194 24.53 -3.87 6.41
C VAL A 194 23.88 -3.04 7.51
N TYR A 195 22.55 -3.07 7.60
CA TYR A 195 21.78 -2.23 8.50
C TYR A 195 21.90 -2.69 9.95
N ASP A 196 21.80 -4.00 10.23
CA ASP A 196 22.00 -4.53 11.59
C ASP A 196 23.43 -4.30 12.08
N LYS A 197 24.44 -4.35 11.20
CA LYS A 197 25.82 -4.02 11.59
C LYS A 197 25.95 -2.57 12.07
N LYS A 198 25.18 -1.65 11.46
CA LYS A 198 25.18 -0.23 11.82
C LYS A 198 24.24 0.09 12.99
N TYR A 199 23.13 -0.63 13.09
CA TYR A 199 22.07 -0.43 14.09
C TYR A 199 21.66 -1.78 14.71
N PRO A 200 22.49 -2.37 15.58
CA PRO A 200 22.29 -3.74 16.09
C PRO A 200 21.00 -3.94 16.88
N ASN A 201 20.37 -2.87 17.36
CA ASN A 201 19.11 -2.91 18.12
C ASN A 201 17.91 -3.42 17.30
N TYR A 202 17.97 -3.38 15.95
CA TYR A 202 16.88 -3.88 15.11
C TYR A 202 16.80 -5.41 15.04
N LYS A 203 17.93 -6.11 15.25
CA LYS A 203 18.04 -7.58 15.32
C LYS A 203 17.32 -8.32 14.17
N MET A 204 17.29 -7.73 12.97
CA MET A 204 16.55 -8.31 11.83
C MET A 204 17.09 -9.69 11.43
N LYS A 205 18.42 -9.87 11.45
CA LYS A 205 19.10 -11.14 11.15
C LYS A 205 18.74 -12.24 12.15
N GLU A 206 18.62 -11.89 13.43
CA GLU A 206 18.18 -12.83 14.48
C GLU A 206 16.71 -13.23 14.28
N ARG A 207 15.83 -12.24 14.07
CA ARG A 207 14.40 -12.48 13.78
C ARG A 207 14.20 -13.38 12.56
N MET A 208 14.96 -13.16 11.50
CA MET A 208 14.88 -13.96 10.27
C MET A 208 15.40 -15.40 10.45
N LYS A 209 16.40 -15.62 11.32
CA LYS A 209 16.84 -16.96 11.72
C LYS A 209 15.77 -17.68 12.54
N ASN A 210 15.09 -16.97 13.45
CA ASN A 210 14.08 -17.57 14.33
C ASN A 210 12.85 -18.08 13.55
N ILE A 211 12.54 -17.49 12.39
CA ILE A 211 11.48 -18.00 11.50
C ILE A 211 11.80 -19.42 11.01
N LYS A 212 13.07 -19.71 10.68
CA LYS A 212 13.50 -21.04 10.19
C LYS A 212 13.38 -22.15 11.24
N ASN A 213 13.44 -21.79 12.52
CA ASN A 213 13.52 -22.75 13.62
C ASN A 213 12.15 -23.04 14.27
N LYS A 214 11.09 -22.33 13.85
CA LYS A 214 9.75 -22.41 14.46
C LYS A 214 9.05 -23.76 14.25
N ASP A 215 9.48 -24.56 13.28
CA ASP A 215 8.94 -25.91 13.03
C ASP A 215 9.38 -26.94 14.07
N LYS A 216 10.30 -26.61 14.99
CA LYS A 216 10.85 -27.55 15.98
C LYS A 216 10.35 -27.39 17.41
N ASP A 217 9.97 -26.17 17.83
CA ASP A 217 9.86 -25.86 19.27
C ASP A 217 8.48 -25.47 19.81
N GLY A 218 7.43 -25.42 18.98
CA GLY A 218 6.06 -25.16 19.46
C GLY A 218 5.87 -23.75 20.06
N ASP A 219 5.20 -22.88 19.31
CA ASP A 219 4.46 -21.66 19.70
C ASP A 219 4.88 -20.76 20.90
N ASN A 220 6.15 -20.77 21.34
CA ASN A 220 6.63 -19.93 22.44
C ASN A 220 7.51 -18.74 22.03
N TYR A 221 7.79 -18.53 20.73
CA TYR A 221 8.51 -17.35 20.27
C TYR A 221 7.56 -16.15 20.10
N LYS A 222 7.59 -15.24 21.08
CA LYS A 222 6.94 -13.93 21.02
C LYS A 222 7.84 -12.94 20.26
N ASP A 223 7.62 -12.82 18.95
CA ASP A 223 8.13 -11.68 18.17
C ASP A 223 7.15 -10.51 18.28
N ASP A 224 7.56 -9.44 18.95
CA ASP A 224 6.81 -8.18 18.99
C ASP A 224 6.74 -7.51 17.59
N TYR A 225 7.63 -7.92 16.66
CA TYR A 225 7.67 -7.51 15.26
C TYR A 225 7.38 -8.69 14.32
N GLY A 226 6.13 -9.12 14.26
CA GLY A 226 5.85 -10.50 13.88
C GLY A 226 5.14 -10.77 12.54
N ASN A 227 5.10 -9.87 11.57
CA ASN A 227 4.52 -10.23 10.25
C ASN A 227 5.54 -10.75 9.24
N LEU A 228 6.79 -11.04 9.63
CA LEU A 228 7.78 -11.58 8.70
C LEU A 228 7.35 -12.89 8.01
N ARG A 229 6.60 -13.76 8.68
CA ARG A 229 6.06 -15.00 8.07
C ARG A 229 5.09 -14.74 6.93
N PHE A 230 4.51 -13.55 6.88
CA PHE A 230 3.71 -13.12 5.74
C PHE A 230 4.56 -13.16 4.48
N VAL A 231 5.76 -12.55 4.49
CA VAL A 231 6.61 -12.40 3.28
C VAL A 231 7.69 -13.48 3.12
N THR A 232 8.04 -14.24 4.16
CA THR A 232 9.10 -15.25 4.09
C THR A 232 8.78 -16.50 4.90
N ASP A 233 9.20 -17.66 4.39
CA ASP A 233 9.24 -18.93 5.13
C ASP A 233 10.57 -19.15 5.87
N GLY A 234 11.45 -18.13 5.86
CA GLY A 234 12.81 -18.20 6.37
C GLY A 234 13.84 -18.55 5.29
N HIS A 235 13.48 -19.27 4.22
CA HIS A 235 14.40 -19.67 3.15
C HIS A 235 14.51 -18.63 2.04
N GLY A 236 13.45 -17.88 1.81
CA GLY A 236 13.42 -16.84 0.79
C GLY A 236 12.17 -15.98 0.87
N PHE A 237 12.01 -15.04 -0.07
CA PHE A 237 10.74 -14.37 -0.29
C PHE A 237 9.73 -15.40 -0.82
N ASN A 238 8.61 -15.56 -0.13
CA ASN A 238 7.56 -16.52 -0.51
C ASN A 238 6.57 -15.95 -1.56
N GLY A 239 6.79 -14.71 -2.00
CA GLY A 239 5.96 -14.01 -2.99
C GLY A 239 4.79 -13.22 -2.41
N CYS A 240 4.40 -13.47 -1.16
CA CYS A 240 3.25 -12.83 -0.55
C CYS A 240 3.46 -11.34 -0.31
N HIS A 241 2.45 -10.56 -0.67
CA HIS A 241 2.44 -9.12 -0.45
C HIS A 241 1.01 -8.58 -0.32
N PHE A 242 0.87 -7.49 0.41
CA PHE A 242 -0.32 -6.65 0.42
C PHE A 242 -0.42 -5.95 -0.93
N TRP A 243 -1.62 -5.92 -1.50
CA TRP A 243 -1.80 -5.37 -2.84
C TRP A 243 -1.99 -3.86 -2.79
N SER A 244 -0.94 -3.12 -3.13
CA SER A 244 -0.76 -1.70 -2.82
C SER A 244 -1.68 -0.73 -3.57
N ASN A 245 -2.47 -1.18 -4.55
CA ASN A 245 -3.47 -0.33 -5.19
C ASN A 245 -4.57 0.15 -4.22
N PHE A 246 -4.74 -0.57 -3.10
CA PHE A 246 -5.43 -0.08 -1.91
C PHE A 246 -4.43 -0.03 -0.77
N GLU A 247 -4.22 1.16 -0.21
CA GLU A 247 -3.45 1.37 1.02
C GLU A 247 -4.05 2.52 1.80
N ILE A 248 -4.33 2.31 3.09
CA ILE A 248 -4.55 3.39 4.06
C ILE A 248 -3.38 3.33 5.04
N ALA A 249 -2.52 4.33 5.04
CA ALA A 249 -1.29 4.25 5.81
C ALA A 249 -0.81 5.60 6.33
N ALA A 250 0.00 5.54 7.38
CA ALA A 250 0.64 6.69 7.99
C ALA A 250 1.90 7.06 7.19
N PHE A 251 2.03 8.33 6.84
CA PHE A 251 3.22 8.83 6.16
C PHE A 251 4.47 8.74 7.04
N ASP A 252 4.33 8.79 8.36
CA ASP A 252 5.46 8.71 9.30
C ASP A 252 6.29 7.42 9.12
N PHE A 253 5.65 6.31 8.77
CA PHE A 253 6.30 5.05 8.47
C PHE A 253 7.21 5.17 7.25
N PHE A 254 6.67 5.68 6.13
CA PHE A 254 7.43 5.86 4.89
C PHE A 254 8.51 6.94 5.00
N ARG A 255 8.23 8.00 5.77
CA ARG A 255 9.18 9.08 6.10
C ARG A 255 10.21 8.67 7.16
N SER A 256 10.06 7.51 7.79
CA SER A 256 11.01 7.03 8.78
C SER A 256 12.39 6.82 8.17
N LYS A 257 13.41 7.01 9.01
CA LYS A 257 14.81 6.83 8.60
C LYS A 257 15.06 5.41 8.05
N ILE A 258 14.50 4.38 8.71
CA ILE A 258 14.71 2.99 8.28
C ILE A 258 14.08 2.69 6.93
N TYR A 259 12.86 3.19 6.67
CA TYR A 259 12.24 3.01 5.35
C TYR A 259 13.00 3.78 4.26
N SER A 260 13.40 5.03 4.54
CA SER A 260 14.17 5.83 3.60
C SER A 260 15.52 5.18 3.26
N ASP A 261 16.24 4.68 4.25
CA ASP A 261 17.50 3.94 4.06
C ASP A 261 17.28 2.64 3.28
N PHE A 262 16.18 1.91 3.56
CA PHE A 262 15.80 0.69 2.85
C PHE A 262 15.52 0.95 1.37
N PHE A 263 14.65 1.92 1.06
CA PHE A 263 14.36 2.31 -0.31
C PHE A 263 15.64 2.74 -1.04
N ASN A 264 16.44 3.63 -0.44
CA ASN A 264 17.68 4.12 -1.06
C ASN A 264 18.66 2.97 -1.36
N PHE A 265 18.77 1.99 -0.47
CA PHE A 265 19.60 0.80 -0.68
C PHE A 265 19.10 -0.03 -1.87
N LEU A 266 17.79 -0.29 -1.94
CA LEU A 266 17.18 -1.06 -3.04
C LEU A 266 17.22 -0.32 -4.37
N ASP A 267 16.99 1.00 -4.39
CA ASP A 267 17.07 1.82 -5.60
C ASP A 267 18.45 1.71 -6.25
N ARG A 268 19.52 1.74 -5.44
CA ARG A 268 20.91 1.57 -5.89
C ARG A 268 21.23 0.19 -6.46
N LYS A 269 20.47 -0.85 -6.12
CA LYS A 269 20.59 -2.18 -6.76
C LYS A 269 20.02 -2.19 -8.18
N GLY A 270 19.18 -1.21 -8.54
CA GLY A 270 18.63 -1.04 -9.88
C GLY A 270 17.52 -2.02 -10.27
N GLY A 271 17.01 -2.81 -9.32
CA GLY A 271 16.02 -3.87 -9.60
C GLY A 271 14.67 -3.37 -10.13
N PHE A 272 14.30 -2.12 -9.85
CA PHE A 272 13.14 -1.48 -10.50
C PHE A 272 13.26 -1.47 -12.04
N PHE A 273 14.48 -1.29 -12.57
CA PHE A 273 14.75 -1.13 -14.00
C PHE A 273 15.35 -2.36 -14.68
N TYR A 274 16.23 -3.10 -13.99
CA TYR A 274 16.83 -4.33 -14.51
C TYR A 274 15.93 -5.56 -14.34
N GLU A 275 15.02 -5.54 -13.36
CA GLU A 275 13.98 -6.55 -13.14
C GLU A 275 12.61 -5.92 -13.33
N ARG A 276 11.62 -6.13 -12.45
CA ARG A 276 10.33 -5.41 -12.39
C ARG A 276 9.79 -5.40 -10.97
N TRP A 277 10.62 -4.93 -10.03
CA TRP A 277 10.23 -4.78 -8.63
C TRP A 277 9.02 -3.86 -8.52
N GLY A 278 7.90 -4.41 -8.05
CA GLY A 278 6.70 -3.65 -7.75
C GLY A 278 6.83 -2.93 -6.41
N ASP A 279 6.11 -1.82 -6.25
CA ASP A 279 5.94 -1.16 -4.95
C ASP A 279 5.24 -2.07 -3.93
N ALA A 280 4.28 -2.89 -4.38
CA ALA A 280 3.54 -3.80 -3.49
C ALA A 280 4.44 -4.78 -2.70
N PRO A 281 5.36 -5.58 -3.32
CA PRO A 281 6.29 -6.40 -2.56
C PRO A 281 7.30 -5.56 -1.75
N ILE A 282 7.74 -4.40 -2.23
CA ILE A 282 8.67 -3.51 -1.50
C ILE A 282 8.02 -3.02 -0.19
N HIS A 283 6.81 -2.49 -0.27
CA HIS A 283 6.01 -2.03 0.88
C HIS A 283 5.76 -3.18 1.84
N SER A 284 5.35 -4.34 1.33
CA SER A 284 5.01 -5.49 2.17
C SER A 284 6.21 -6.04 2.94
N ILE A 285 7.38 -6.09 2.31
CA ILE A 285 8.62 -6.49 2.97
C ILE A 285 9.00 -5.45 4.05
N ALA A 286 8.96 -4.15 3.74
CA ALA A 286 9.26 -3.10 4.70
C ALA A 286 8.30 -3.10 5.90
N VAL A 287 6.99 -3.19 5.63
CA VAL A 287 5.93 -3.30 6.65
C VAL A 287 6.18 -4.51 7.55
N SER A 288 6.51 -5.66 6.96
CA SER A 288 6.75 -6.91 7.71
C SER A 288 8.06 -6.88 8.53
N LEU A 289 9.07 -6.15 8.06
CA LEU A 289 10.35 -6.00 8.75
C LEU A 289 10.29 -4.98 9.89
N PHE A 290 9.64 -3.83 9.67
CA PHE A 290 9.84 -2.64 10.49
C PHE A 290 8.66 -2.31 11.41
N LEU A 291 7.44 -2.76 11.09
CA LEU A 291 6.26 -2.53 11.93
C LEU A 291 5.98 -3.69 12.86
N LYS A 292 5.33 -3.37 13.99
CA LYS A 292 4.76 -4.37 14.90
C LYS A 292 3.49 -4.96 14.30
N LYS A 293 3.16 -6.20 14.69
CA LYS A 293 1.94 -6.91 14.24
C LYS A 293 0.67 -6.08 14.42
N ASN A 294 0.56 -5.42 15.58
CA ASN A 294 -0.62 -4.65 15.95
C ASN A 294 -0.71 -3.28 15.25
N GLU A 295 0.32 -2.84 14.53
CA GLU A 295 0.30 -1.61 13.72
C GLU A 295 -0.26 -1.86 12.31
N ILE A 296 -0.53 -3.11 11.95
CA ILE A 296 -1.07 -3.51 10.65
C ILE A 296 -2.56 -3.86 10.80
N HIS A 297 -3.37 -3.48 9.82
CA HIS A 297 -4.81 -3.73 9.84
C HIS A 297 -5.33 -4.28 8.51
N PHE A 298 -6.23 -5.25 8.61
CA PHE A 298 -6.97 -5.78 7.47
C PHE A 298 -8.39 -5.21 7.51
N PHE A 299 -8.73 -4.39 6.53
CA PHE A 299 -10.06 -3.80 6.38
C PHE A 299 -11.04 -4.82 5.78
N GLY A 300 -11.45 -5.79 6.60
CA GLY A 300 -12.31 -6.90 6.18
C GLY A 300 -13.76 -6.51 5.84
N ASP A 301 -14.10 -5.25 6.02
CA ASP A 301 -15.42 -4.64 5.87
C ASP A 301 -15.52 -3.74 4.62
N ILE A 302 -14.39 -3.40 3.99
CA ILE A 302 -14.34 -2.57 2.79
C ILE A 302 -14.33 -3.45 1.54
N GLY A 303 -15.49 -3.55 0.87
CA GLY A 303 -15.60 -4.24 -0.41
C GLY A 303 -14.93 -3.47 -1.54
N TYR A 304 -14.05 -4.15 -2.26
CA TYR A 304 -13.09 -3.53 -3.17
C TYR A 304 -12.87 -4.39 -4.42
N TYR A 305 -12.70 -3.74 -5.56
CA TYR A 305 -12.30 -4.41 -6.80
C TYR A 305 -11.17 -3.64 -7.46
N HIS A 306 -10.17 -4.40 -7.89
CA HIS A 306 -9.18 -3.95 -8.85
C HIS A 306 -9.02 -5.09 -9.85
N PRO A 307 -9.23 -4.88 -11.16
CA PRO A 307 -9.23 -5.96 -12.14
C PRO A 307 -7.99 -6.88 -12.06
N PRO A 308 -8.17 -8.21 -12.11
CA PRO A 308 -9.42 -8.97 -12.19
C PRO A 308 -9.94 -9.45 -10.81
N VAL A 309 -9.49 -8.85 -9.72
CA VAL A 309 -9.65 -9.37 -8.36
C VAL A 309 -10.70 -8.58 -7.59
N THR A 310 -11.71 -9.28 -7.09
CA THR A 310 -12.75 -8.74 -6.21
C THR A 310 -12.51 -9.21 -4.79
N TYR A 311 -12.56 -8.31 -3.81
CA TYR A 311 -12.79 -8.63 -2.40
C TYR A 311 -14.19 -8.20 -1.99
N CYS A 312 -14.97 -9.16 -1.49
CA CYS A 312 -16.32 -8.94 -0.96
C CYS A 312 -16.38 -9.45 0.50
N PRO A 313 -16.73 -8.58 1.47
CA PRO A 313 -16.89 -8.95 2.89
C PRO A 313 -17.93 -10.07 3.12
N SER A 314 -17.66 -10.98 4.09
CA SER A 314 -18.56 -12.10 4.42
C SER A 314 -19.71 -11.73 5.37
N PHE A 315 -19.60 -10.66 6.15
CA PHE A 315 -20.49 -10.41 7.28
C PHE A 315 -21.92 -10.04 6.86
N LYS A 316 -22.91 -10.54 7.61
CA LYS A 316 -24.35 -10.25 7.43
C LYS A 316 -24.75 -8.80 7.75
N GLN A 317 -23.90 -8.04 8.45
CA GLN A 317 -24.22 -6.66 8.89
C GLN A 317 -24.09 -5.58 7.81
N ASN A 318 -23.50 -5.90 6.65
CA ASN A 318 -23.53 -5.03 5.48
C ASN A 318 -24.41 -5.64 4.37
N SER A 319 -25.73 -5.56 4.56
CA SER A 319 -26.74 -5.86 3.53
C SER A 319 -26.67 -4.93 2.31
N LEU A 320 -25.75 -3.95 2.31
CA LEU A 320 -25.60 -2.91 1.30
C LEU A 320 -24.40 -3.10 0.35
N CYS A 321 -23.58 -4.14 0.54
CA CYS A 321 -22.46 -4.41 -0.36
C CYS A 321 -22.96 -4.91 -1.74
N LYS A 322 -22.59 -4.22 -2.81
CA LYS A 322 -22.93 -4.59 -4.20
C LYS A 322 -21.84 -5.45 -4.85
N CYS A 323 -21.55 -6.61 -4.27
CA CYS A 323 -20.57 -7.57 -4.81
C CYS A 323 -21.00 -9.02 -4.62
N ASP A 324 -20.53 -9.88 -5.53
CA ASP A 324 -20.76 -11.32 -5.46
C ASP A 324 -19.75 -11.97 -4.50
N ARG A 325 -20.26 -12.50 -3.38
CA ARG A 325 -19.44 -13.11 -2.32
C ARG A 325 -18.74 -14.38 -2.78
N GLU A 326 -19.34 -15.15 -3.68
CA GLU A 326 -18.75 -16.39 -4.21
C GLU A 326 -17.54 -16.09 -5.12
N LYS A 327 -17.51 -14.89 -5.70
CA LYS A 327 -16.38 -14.41 -6.52
C LYS A 327 -15.25 -13.79 -5.70
N SER A 328 -15.43 -13.57 -4.40
CA SER A 328 -14.42 -12.91 -3.55
C SER A 328 -13.12 -13.72 -3.47
N PHE A 329 -12.02 -13.05 -3.79
CA PHE A 329 -10.69 -13.63 -3.94
C PHE A 329 -10.14 -14.18 -2.63
N ASN A 330 -10.44 -13.52 -1.51
CA ASN A 330 -9.94 -13.91 -0.19
C ASN A 330 -10.47 -15.27 0.29
N TYR A 331 -11.53 -15.83 -0.33
CA TYR A 331 -12.02 -17.19 -0.06
C TYR A 331 -11.47 -18.25 -1.02
N LYS A 332 -10.58 -17.89 -1.95
CA LYS A 332 -9.91 -18.80 -2.88
C LYS A 332 -8.50 -19.12 -2.37
N ARG A 333 -8.00 -20.35 -2.60
CA ARG A 333 -6.70 -20.92 -2.12
C ARG A 333 -5.41 -20.18 -2.54
N LYS A 334 -5.47 -18.95 -3.06
CA LYS A 334 -4.31 -18.20 -3.59
C LYS A 334 -4.09 -16.84 -2.90
N THR A 335 -4.55 -16.69 -1.66
CA THR A 335 -4.31 -15.48 -0.86
C THR A 335 -3.21 -15.74 0.16
N CYS A 336 -2.72 -14.67 0.78
CA CYS A 336 -1.69 -14.76 1.82
C CYS A 336 -2.23 -14.40 3.21
N LEU A 337 -3.56 -14.32 3.36
CA LEU A 337 -4.20 -13.94 4.62
C LEU A 337 -3.99 -14.97 5.72
N ASP A 338 -3.87 -16.25 5.38
CA ASP A 338 -3.59 -17.36 6.30
C ASP A 338 -2.20 -17.27 6.93
N LYS A 339 -1.25 -16.63 6.25
CA LYS A 339 0.12 -16.37 6.74
C LYS A 339 0.23 -15.14 7.62
N LEU A 340 -0.85 -14.36 7.75
CA LEU A 340 -0.85 -13.11 8.49
C LEU A 340 -1.11 -13.37 9.98
N GLU A 341 -0.11 -13.13 10.82
CA GLU A 341 -0.20 -13.36 12.26
C GLU A 341 -0.82 -12.15 13.02
N ILE A 342 -1.97 -11.65 12.53
CA ILE A 342 -2.71 -10.53 13.14
C ILE A 342 -4.01 -11.04 13.76
N LYS A 343 -4.28 -10.66 15.02
CA LYS A 343 -5.62 -10.81 15.62
C LYS A 343 -6.57 -9.86 14.90
N GLN A 344 -7.47 -10.41 14.08
CA GLN A 344 -8.52 -9.63 13.45
C GLN A 344 -9.52 -9.19 14.52
N TYR A 345 -9.38 -7.96 15.00
CA TYR A 345 -10.47 -7.30 15.70
C TYR A 345 -11.39 -6.75 14.61
N LEU A 346 -12.50 -7.46 14.40
CA LEU A 346 -13.62 -7.01 13.58
C LEU A 346 -14.45 -5.98 14.33
#